data_AF-T0RM94-F1
#
_entry.id   AF-T0RM94-F1
#
_cell.length_a   1.000
_cell.length_b   1.000
_cell.length_c   1.000
_cell.angle_alpha   90.00
_cell.angle_beta   90.00
_cell.angle_gamma   90.00
#
_symmetry.space_group_name_H-M   'P 1'
#
loop_
_entity.id
_entity.type
_entity.pdbx_description
1 polymer ?
#
loop_
_entity_poly.entity_id
_entity_poly.type
_entity_poly.pdbx_seq_one_letter_code
_entity_poly.pdbx_strand_id
1 'polypeptide(L)'
;MKYIILALLLLAGCATPEEQKFVRVDVDSYYRQNGVVKYFLGVLPRWSNTSSAANCTREHSVNYFDFNSVGQSFSLNYEQIAAFQYLYDSEYSQAIAKSAGRALTLKEEESLFFASLDKIKSGQRLFKVPSFNTVNVIWVDDFKSTDKLGELLSSSILNSGRPVLLSMCKTRSELREYFRKEKINIEGMRILTFESFSYFSSDLVLQARESIDLNKVLGNKKVNFYTSRSKVPENIQGKVTLRIYK
;
A
#
# COMPACT_ATOMS: atom_id res chain seq x y z
N MET A 1 41.54 -50.62 -37.57
CA MET A 1 41.12 -49.81 -36.39
C MET A 1 41.72 -48.40 -36.33
N LYS A 2 42.94 -48.12 -36.83
CA LYS A 2 43.52 -46.75 -36.80
C LYS A 2 42.77 -45.70 -37.63
N TYR A 3 42.16 -46.08 -38.75
CA TYR A 3 41.46 -45.13 -39.64
C TYR A 3 40.02 -44.80 -39.22
N ILE A 4 39.44 -45.56 -38.28
CA ILE A 4 38.07 -45.33 -37.78
C ILE A 4 38.06 -44.19 -36.76
N ILE A 5 39.12 -44.07 -35.96
CA ILE A 5 39.26 -42.99 -34.97
C ILE A 5 39.48 -41.64 -35.67
N LEU A 6 40.21 -41.62 -36.79
CA LEU A 6 40.46 -40.40 -37.57
C LEU A 6 39.18 -39.89 -38.27
N ALA A 7 38.31 -40.80 -38.73
CA ALA A 7 37.00 -40.45 -39.30
C ALA A 7 36.01 -39.90 -38.26
N LEU A 8 36.09 -40.38 -37.01
CA LEU A 8 35.24 -39.89 -35.92
C LEU A 8 35.65 -38.47 -35.45
N LEU A 9 36.95 -38.15 -35.52
CA LEU A 9 37.49 -36.83 -35.16
C LEU A 9 37.16 -35.74 -36.20
N LEU A 10 36.98 -36.11 -37.47
CA LEU A 10 36.59 -35.16 -38.53
C LEU A 10 35.11 -34.78 -38.50
N LEU A 11 34.25 -35.58 -37.84
CA LEU A 11 32.81 -35.29 -37.70
C LEU A 11 32.47 -34.36 -36.52
N ALA A 12 33.42 -34.13 -35.60
CA ALA A 12 33.22 -33.22 -34.46
C ALA A 12 33.54 -31.74 -34.77
N GLY A 13 33.92 -31.42 -36.02
CA GLY A 13 34.56 -30.15 -36.39
C GLY A 13 33.67 -29.07 -37.01
N CYS A 14 32.35 -29.26 -37.15
CA CYS A 14 31.46 -28.25 -37.73
C CYS A 14 30.23 -27.99 -36.85
N ALA A 15 30.47 -27.37 -35.69
CA ALA A 15 29.46 -26.52 -35.07
C ALA A 15 29.83 -25.08 -35.42
N THR A 16 29.29 -24.57 -36.53
CA THR A 16 29.26 -23.12 -36.78
C THR A 16 28.66 -22.43 -35.55
N PRO A 17 29.26 -21.36 -35.01
CA PRO A 17 28.57 -20.57 -34.01
C PRO A 17 27.31 -20.06 -34.68
N GLU A 18 26.18 -20.60 -34.25
CA GLU A 18 24.87 -20.07 -34.58
C GLU A 18 24.96 -18.57 -34.33
N GLU A 19 24.73 -17.76 -35.37
CA GLU A 19 24.63 -16.30 -35.20
C GLU A 19 23.70 -16.12 -34.02
N GLN A 20 24.25 -15.65 -32.88
CA GLN A 20 23.43 -15.26 -31.75
C GLN A 20 22.49 -14.25 -32.34
N LYS A 21 21.22 -14.64 -32.52
CA LYS A 21 20.16 -13.73 -32.91
C LYS A 21 20.25 -12.63 -31.87
N PHE A 22 20.82 -11.49 -32.25
CA PHE A 22 20.79 -10.30 -31.43
C PHE A 22 19.32 -10.04 -31.25
N VAL A 23 18.78 -10.47 -30.10
CA VAL A 23 17.45 -10.08 -29.68
C VAL A 23 17.50 -8.57 -29.69
N ARG A 24 16.55 -7.95 -30.40
CA ARG A 24 16.40 -6.49 -30.38
C ARG A 24 16.48 -6.08 -28.92
N VAL A 25 17.56 -5.40 -28.55
CA VAL A 25 17.70 -4.93 -27.18
C VAL A 25 16.57 -3.96 -27.01
N ASP A 26 15.69 -4.24 -26.06
CA ASP A 26 14.60 -3.35 -25.75
C ASP A 26 15.21 -2.02 -25.36
N VAL A 27 15.11 -1.04 -26.24
CA VAL A 27 15.76 0.25 -26.05
C VAL A 27 15.17 0.91 -24.79
N ASP A 28 13.91 0.57 -24.43
CA ASP A 28 13.22 0.95 -23.19
C ASP A 28 13.95 0.48 -21.92
N SER A 29 14.76 -0.57 -22.00
CA SER A 29 15.61 -1.02 -20.87
C SER A 29 16.79 -0.08 -20.57
N TYR A 30 17.13 0.82 -21.50
CA TYR A 30 18.12 1.88 -21.32
C TYR A 30 17.48 3.27 -21.10
N TYR A 31 16.15 3.36 -21.04
CA TYR A 31 15.50 4.66 -20.88
C TYR A 31 15.85 5.27 -19.54
N ARG A 32 16.40 6.49 -19.64
CA ARG A 32 16.62 7.46 -18.57
C ARG A 32 15.52 7.32 -17.54
N GLN A 33 15.91 7.13 -16.27
CA GLN A 33 14.99 7.08 -15.15
C GLN A 33 13.88 8.12 -15.34
N ASN A 34 12.63 7.65 -15.35
CA ASN A 34 11.50 8.56 -15.38
C ASN A 34 11.59 9.52 -14.20
N GLY A 35 11.33 10.80 -14.43
CA GLY A 35 11.48 11.85 -13.43
C GLY A 35 10.62 11.63 -12.18
N VAL A 36 9.68 10.69 -12.21
CA VAL A 36 8.85 10.31 -11.07
C VAL A 36 9.54 9.42 -10.05
N VAL A 37 10.59 8.66 -10.41
CA VAL A 37 11.26 7.71 -9.50
C VAL A 37 11.81 8.42 -8.26
N LYS A 38 12.26 9.67 -8.40
CA LYS A 38 12.75 10.50 -7.29
C LYS A 38 11.70 10.81 -6.21
N TYR A 39 10.42 10.58 -6.51
CA TYR A 39 9.30 10.79 -5.56
C TYR A 39 8.98 9.55 -4.73
N PHE A 40 9.69 8.44 -4.93
CA PHE A 40 9.49 7.19 -4.22
C PHE A 40 10.65 6.90 -3.28
N LEU A 41 10.33 6.30 -2.14
CA LEU A 41 11.31 5.60 -1.31
C LEU A 41 11.66 4.24 -1.94
N GLY A 42 12.74 3.63 -1.47
CA GLY A 42 13.09 2.27 -1.85
C GLY A 42 11.99 1.27 -1.47
N VAL A 43 11.62 0.40 -2.41
CA VAL A 43 10.60 -0.64 -2.18
C VAL A 43 11.12 -1.65 -1.16
N LEU A 44 10.32 -1.93 -0.12
CA LEU A 44 10.65 -2.93 0.87
C LEU A 44 10.50 -4.34 0.28
N PRO A 45 11.53 -5.22 0.42
CA PRO A 45 11.39 -6.60 -0.02
C PRO A 45 10.38 -7.35 0.86
N ARG A 46 9.73 -8.37 0.28
CA ARG A 46 8.67 -9.14 0.95
C ARG A 46 9.08 -9.70 2.31
N TRP A 47 10.32 -10.16 2.46
CA TRP A 47 10.83 -10.73 3.71
C TRP A 47 10.96 -9.71 4.86
N SER A 48 11.06 -8.41 4.55
CA SER A 48 11.15 -7.34 5.55
C SER A 48 9.83 -6.59 5.74
N ASN A 49 8.79 -6.93 4.96
CA ASN A 49 7.51 -6.23 4.95
C ASN A 49 6.62 -6.71 6.12
N THR A 50 7.02 -6.38 7.33
CA THR A 50 6.35 -6.78 8.58
C THR A 50 5.86 -5.57 9.36
N SER A 51 4.74 -5.72 10.06
CA SER A 51 4.24 -4.73 11.01
C SER A 51 4.39 -5.28 12.42
N SER A 52 5.32 -4.73 13.19
CA SER A 52 5.49 -5.10 14.61
C SER A 52 4.28 -4.67 15.45
N ALA A 53 3.68 -3.52 15.14
CA ALA A 53 2.50 -3.02 15.83
C ALA A 53 1.27 -3.90 15.62
N ALA A 54 1.04 -4.40 14.41
CA ALA A 54 -0.07 -5.30 14.14
C ALA A 54 0.28 -6.78 14.26
N ASN A 55 1.55 -7.11 14.49
CA ASN A 55 2.08 -8.47 14.62
C ASN A 55 1.76 -9.35 13.40
N CYS A 56 2.12 -8.88 12.20
CA CYS A 56 1.85 -9.59 10.95
C CYS A 56 2.92 -9.33 9.89
N THR A 57 2.99 -10.23 8.92
CA THR A 57 3.75 -10.07 7.67
C THR A 57 2.77 -9.72 6.55
N ARG A 58 3.09 -8.70 5.76
CA ARG A 58 2.28 -8.27 4.62
C ARG A 58 2.66 -9.04 3.37
N GLU A 59 1.66 -9.45 2.61
CA GLU A 59 1.90 -10.14 1.35
C GLU A 59 2.30 -9.18 0.22
N HIS A 60 1.73 -7.98 0.22
CA HIS A 60 1.94 -6.95 -0.79
C HIS A 60 2.78 -5.79 -0.26
N SER A 61 3.73 -5.31 -1.09
CA SER A 61 4.50 -4.09 -0.82
C SER A 61 3.70 -2.83 -1.18
N VAL A 62 3.99 -1.76 -0.46
CA VAL A 62 3.53 -0.39 -0.77
C VAL A 62 4.67 0.35 -1.47
N ASN A 63 4.31 1.18 -2.43
CA ASN A 63 5.22 2.15 -3.02
C ASN A 63 5.18 3.43 -2.18
N TYR A 64 5.99 3.49 -1.13
CA TYR A 64 6.03 4.66 -0.28
C TYR A 64 6.58 5.87 -1.03
N PHE A 65 5.91 7.01 -0.90
CA PHE A 65 6.41 8.27 -1.44
C PHE A 65 7.42 8.91 -0.50
N ASP A 66 8.39 9.64 -1.08
CA ASP A 66 9.12 10.68 -0.37
C ASP A 66 8.20 11.90 -0.22
N PHE A 67 7.57 12.02 0.94
CA PHE A 67 6.60 13.08 1.21
C PHE A 67 7.24 14.48 1.15
N ASN A 68 8.52 14.61 1.50
CA ASN A 68 9.20 15.89 1.40
C ASN A 68 9.35 16.30 -0.06
N SER A 69 9.88 15.39 -0.90
CA SER A 69 10.07 15.65 -2.33
C SER A 69 8.75 15.89 -3.08
N VAL A 70 7.73 15.08 -2.81
CA VAL A 70 6.37 15.24 -3.39
C VAL A 70 5.72 16.54 -2.92
N GLY A 71 5.76 16.82 -1.61
CA GLY A 71 5.18 18.01 -1.01
C GLY A 71 5.76 19.29 -1.58
N GLN A 72 7.10 19.36 -1.69
CA GLN A 72 7.79 20.51 -2.28
C GLN A 72 7.48 20.69 -3.78
N SER A 73 7.49 19.60 -4.55
CA SER A 73 7.35 19.68 -6.02
C SER A 73 5.92 19.97 -6.47
N PHE A 74 4.93 19.52 -5.70
CA PHE A 74 3.52 19.62 -6.09
C PHE A 74 2.67 20.49 -5.15
N SER A 75 3.30 21.13 -4.16
CA SER A 75 2.64 21.97 -3.15
C SER A 75 1.51 21.24 -2.42
N LEU A 76 1.73 19.97 -2.07
CA LEU A 76 0.78 19.13 -1.35
C LEU A 76 1.11 19.11 0.14
N ASN A 77 0.07 19.13 0.98
CA ASN A 77 0.20 18.93 2.42
C ASN A 77 0.20 17.42 2.78
N TYR A 78 0.51 17.09 4.04
CA TYR A 78 0.57 15.70 4.52
C TYR A 78 -0.68 14.87 4.18
N GLU A 79 -1.88 15.42 4.40
CA GLU A 79 -3.14 14.72 4.15
C GLU A 79 -3.30 14.40 2.66
N GLN A 80 -2.98 15.36 1.78
CA GLN A 80 -3.04 15.18 0.35
C GLN A 80 -2.03 14.15 -0.14
N ILE A 81 -0.80 14.14 0.40
CA ILE A 81 0.23 13.18 0.00
C ILE A 81 -0.11 11.76 0.48
N ALA A 82 -0.59 11.61 1.72
CA ALA A 82 -1.05 10.31 2.23
C ALA A 82 -2.24 9.76 1.42
N ALA A 83 -3.18 10.63 1.05
CA ALA A 83 -4.27 10.26 0.16
C ALA A 83 -3.79 9.91 -1.25
N PHE A 84 -2.75 10.60 -1.75
CA PHE A 84 -2.14 10.35 -3.05
C PHE A 84 -1.44 9.00 -3.09
N GLN A 85 -0.61 8.68 -2.09
CA GLN A 85 0.03 7.38 -1.96
C GLN A 85 -1.02 6.27 -1.90
N TYR A 86 -2.03 6.42 -1.05
CA TYR A 86 -3.10 5.43 -0.92
C TYR A 86 -3.86 5.20 -2.24
N LEU A 87 -4.15 6.27 -2.99
CA LEU A 87 -4.78 6.16 -4.30
C LEU A 87 -3.87 5.46 -5.30
N TYR A 88 -2.61 5.89 -5.38
CA TYR A 88 -1.62 5.33 -6.28
C TYR A 88 -1.43 3.83 -6.04
N ASP A 89 -1.20 3.39 -4.81
CA ASP A 89 -0.99 1.97 -4.50
C ASP A 89 -2.21 1.11 -4.81
N SER A 90 -3.42 1.64 -4.60
CA SER A 90 -4.64 0.94 -4.97
C SER A 90 -4.79 0.80 -6.48
N GLU A 91 -4.48 1.85 -7.25
CA GLU A 91 -4.56 1.82 -8.71
C GLU A 91 -3.41 1.00 -9.32
N TYR A 92 -2.23 1.05 -8.73
CA TYR A 92 -1.06 0.23 -9.10
C TYR A 92 -1.39 -1.25 -8.92
N SER A 93 -1.93 -1.64 -7.76
CA SER A 93 -2.36 -3.01 -7.50
C SER A 93 -3.43 -3.48 -8.50
N GLN A 94 -4.37 -2.60 -8.88
CA GLN A 94 -5.37 -2.92 -9.89
C GLN A 94 -4.76 -3.07 -11.30
N ALA A 95 -3.77 -2.24 -11.65
CA ALA A 95 -3.09 -2.32 -12.93
C ALA A 95 -2.29 -3.62 -13.06
N ILE A 96 -1.55 -4.02 -12.01
CA ILE A 96 -0.83 -5.30 -11.95
C ILE A 96 -1.80 -6.49 -12.03
N ALA A 97 -2.94 -6.43 -11.35
CA ALA A 97 -3.95 -7.48 -11.43
C ALA A 97 -4.50 -7.63 -12.86
N LYS A 98 -4.75 -6.51 -13.56
CA LYS A 98 -5.21 -6.51 -14.96
C LYS A 98 -4.15 -6.99 -15.96
N SER A 99 -2.88 -6.78 -15.66
CA SER A 99 -1.75 -7.21 -16.48
C SER A 99 -1.30 -8.65 -16.21
N ALA A 100 -2.12 -9.46 -15.52
CA ALA A 100 -1.81 -10.83 -15.11
C ALA A 100 -0.49 -10.95 -14.30
N GLY A 101 -0.20 -9.93 -13.48
CA GLY A 101 1.00 -9.89 -12.65
C GLY A 101 2.26 -9.34 -13.32
N ARG A 102 2.19 -8.90 -14.58
CA ARG A 102 3.30 -8.22 -15.25
C ARG A 102 3.57 -6.87 -14.57
N ALA A 103 4.84 -6.61 -14.24
CA ALA A 103 5.30 -5.31 -13.78
C ALA A 103 4.97 -4.20 -14.80
N LEU A 104 4.61 -3.02 -14.31
CA LEU A 104 4.35 -1.87 -15.17
C LEU A 104 5.67 -1.39 -15.80
N THR A 105 5.59 -0.91 -17.04
CA THR A 105 6.68 -0.18 -17.68
C THR A 105 6.84 1.19 -17.02
N LEU A 106 8.02 1.80 -17.15
CA LEU A 106 8.27 3.15 -16.60
C LEU A 106 7.22 4.17 -17.05
N LYS A 107 6.82 4.11 -18.34
CA LYS A 107 5.79 4.99 -18.91
C LYS A 107 4.40 4.74 -18.31
N GLU A 108 4.05 3.48 -18.05
CA GLU A 108 2.79 3.13 -17.37
C GLU A 108 2.78 3.65 -15.93
N GLU A 109 3.88 3.50 -15.19
CA GLU A 109 4.01 4.01 -13.83
C GLU A 109 3.94 5.54 -13.76
N GLU A 110 4.64 6.22 -14.67
CA GLU A 110 4.62 7.68 -14.75
C GLU A 110 3.21 8.21 -15.08
N SER A 111 2.53 7.59 -16.06
CA SER A 111 1.15 7.93 -16.39
C SER A 111 0.23 7.72 -15.19
N LEU A 112 0.39 6.60 -14.48
CA LEU A 112 -0.39 6.30 -13.28
C LEU A 112 -0.14 7.30 -12.15
N PHE A 113 1.11 7.69 -11.94
CA PHE A 113 1.52 8.68 -10.94
C PHE A 113 0.84 10.02 -11.19
N PHE A 114 0.94 10.57 -12.41
CA PHE A 114 0.34 11.85 -12.74
C PHE A 114 -1.20 11.78 -12.77
N ALA A 115 -1.79 10.69 -13.25
CA ALA A 115 -3.24 10.51 -13.20
C ALA A 115 -3.77 10.47 -11.76
N SER A 116 -3.05 9.81 -10.84
CA SER A 116 -3.38 9.79 -9.41
C SER A 116 -3.18 11.17 -8.76
N LEU A 117 -2.12 11.90 -9.13
CA LEU A 117 -1.88 13.27 -8.67
C LEU A 117 -3.02 14.22 -9.07
N ASP A 118 -3.46 14.16 -10.33
CA ASP A 118 -4.54 15.01 -10.87
C ASP A 118 -5.88 14.72 -10.16
N LYS A 119 -6.15 13.45 -9.86
CA LYS A 119 -7.31 13.05 -9.03
C LYS A 119 -7.24 13.70 -7.65
N ILE A 120 -6.09 13.68 -6.99
CA ILE A 120 -5.93 14.28 -5.65
C ILE A 120 -6.08 15.81 -5.71
N LYS A 121 -5.47 16.46 -6.70
CA LYS A 121 -5.62 17.91 -6.91
C LYS A 121 -7.06 18.32 -7.21
N SER A 122 -7.83 17.48 -7.90
CA SER A 122 -9.27 17.67 -8.11
C SER A 122 -10.14 17.24 -6.91
N GLY A 123 -9.54 16.86 -5.77
CA GLY A 123 -10.25 16.50 -4.55
C GLY A 123 -10.79 15.06 -4.51
N GLN A 124 -10.48 14.23 -5.51
CA GLN A 124 -10.85 12.82 -5.53
C GLN A 124 -9.92 12.03 -4.61
N ARG A 125 -10.51 11.28 -3.68
CA ARG A 125 -9.78 10.49 -2.68
C ARG A 125 -10.46 9.15 -2.46
N LEU A 126 -9.68 8.10 -2.19
CA LEU A 126 -10.23 6.80 -1.78
C LEU A 126 -10.88 6.87 -0.41
N PHE A 127 -10.16 7.48 0.54
CA PHE A 127 -10.69 7.72 1.87
C PHE A 127 -11.43 9.06 1.90
N LYS A 128 -12.75 8.98 2.02
CA LYS A 128 -13.61 10.15 2.28
C LYS A 128 -13.86 10.28 3.77
N VAL A 129 -13.31 11.34 4.35
CA VAL A 129 -13.51 11.71 5.74
C VAL A 129 -15.02 11.73 6.05
N PRO A 130 -15.50 11.01 7.08
CA PRO A 130 -16.91 11.05 7.46
C PRO A 130 -17.39 12.48 7.78
N SER A 131 -18.64 12.82 7.45
CA SER A 131 -19.20 14.13 7.81
C SER A 131 -19.44 14.29 9.33
N PHE A 132 -19.68 13.19 10.03
CA PHE A 132 -19.93 13.14 11.47
C PHE A 132 -18.81 13.76 12.31
N ASN A 133 -19.15 14.42 13.42
CA ASN A 133 -18.19 15.01 14.36
C ASN A 133 -17.40 13.96 15.15
N THR A 134 -18.00 12.79 15.37
CA THR A 134 -17.39 11.65 16.05
C THR A 134 -17.10 10.54 15.06
N VAL A 135 -15.89 9.98 15.15
CA VAL A 135 -15.43 8.86 14.35
C VAL A 135 -15.02 7.72 15.28
N ASN A 136 -15.48 6.52 14.96
CA ASN A 136 -15.14 5.30 15.67
C ASN A 136 -14.09 4.55 14.84
N VAL A 137 -12.82 4.77 15.15
CA VAL A 137 -11.70 4.07 14.49
C VAL A 137 -11.53 2.71 15.13
N ILE A 138 -11.62 1.65 14.35
CA ILE A 138 -11.55 0.26 14.81
C ILE A 138 -10.27 -0.33 14.28
N TRP A 139 -9.35 -0.67 15.17
CA TRP A 139 -8.11 -1.35 14.84
C TRP A 139 -8.40 -2.83 14.60
N VAL A 140 -8.53 -3.20 13.33
CA VAL A 140 -9.01 -4.53 12.93
C VAL A 140 -7.99 -5.63 13.26
N ASP A 141 -6.70 -5.35 13.15
CA ASP A 141 -5.65 -6.38 13.25
C ASP A 141 -5.51 -7.01 14.63
N ASP A 142 -6.14 -6.42 15.64
CA ASP A 142 -6.06 -6.91 17.01
C ASP A 142 -7.17 -7.93 17.33
N PHE A 143 -8.21 -8.00 16.51
CA PHE A 143 -9.28 -8.97 16.66
C PHE A 143 -8.91 -10.27 15.96
N LYS A 144 -8.40 -11.24 16.73
CA LYS A 144 -8.04 -12.57 16.22
C LYS A 144 -9.25 -13.41 15.79
N SER A 145 -10.40 -13.21 16.43
CA SER A 145 -11.67 -13.88 16.12
C SER A 145 -12.61 -12.90 15.43
N THR A 146 -13.23 -13.37 14.35
CA THR A 146 -14.19 -12.62 13.54
C THR A 146 -15.51 -12.40 14.28
N ASP A 147 -15.87 -13.28 15.22
CA ASP A 147 -17.08 -13.15 16.03
C ASP A 147 -17.06 -11.87 16.87
N LYS A 148 -15.96 -11.60 17.58
CA LYS A 148 -15.83 -10.41 18.43
C LYS A 148 -15.84 -9.12 17.63
N LEU A 149 -15.16 -9.15 16.48
CA LEU A 149 -15.16 -8.01 15.56
C LEU A 149 -16.57 -7.80 14.99
N GLY A 150 -17.25 -8.87 14.60
CA GLY A 150 -18.64 -8.82 14.11
C GLY A 150 -19.62 -8.29 15.16
N GLU A 151 -19.47 -8.71 16.42
CA GLU A 151 -20.24 -8.22 17.56
C GLU A 151 -20.02 -6.72 17.78
N LEU A 152 -18.75 -6.27 17.84
CA LEU A 152 -18.43 -4.85 17.94
C LEU A 152 -19.04 -4.06 16.78
N LEU A 153 -18.87 -4.55 15.54
CA LEU A 153 -19.39 -3.90 14.34
C LEU A 153 -20.92 -3.81 14.29
N SER A 154 -21.61 -4.76 14.92
CA SER A 154 -23.06 -4.80 15.03
C SER A 154 -23.59 -4.08 16.28
N SER A 155 -22.71 -3.70 17.21
CA SER A 155 -23.10 -3.11 18.48
C SER A 155 -23.62 -1.69 18.34
N SER A 156 -24.57 -1.32 19.20
CA SER A 156 -25.10 0.04 19.27
C SER A 156 -24.06 1.08 19.72
N ILE A 157 -22.94 0.64 20.31
CA ILE A 157 -21.82 1.49 20.73
C ILE A 157 -21.26 2.27 19.53
N LEU A 158 -21.22 1.63 18.35
CA LEU A 158 -20.73 2.25 17.14
C LEU A 158 -21.70 3.27 16.53
N ASN A 159 -22.97 3.31 16.95
CA ASN A 159 -23.95 4.30 16.44
C ASN A 159 -23.61 5.74 16.88
N SER A 160 -22.74 5.90 17.87
CA SER A 160 -22.27 7.20 18.37
C SER A 160 -21.36 7.98 17.40
N GLY A 161 -20.95 7.37 16.29
CA GLY A 161 -20.07 7.97 15.29
C GLY A 161 -19.96 7.12 14.03
N ARG A 162 -19.23 7.58 13.01
CA ARG A 162 -19.04 6.75 11.80
C ARG A 162 -17.88 5.76 11.98
N PRO A 163 -18.07 4.45 11.68
CA PRO A 163 -16.98 3.49 11.72
C PRO A 163 -15.91 3.75 10.64
N VAL A 164 -14.65 3.73 11.06
CA VAL A 164 -13.46 3.70 10.21
C VAL A 164 -12.66 2.46 10.58
N LEU A 165 -12.59 1.50 9.67
CA LEU A 165 -11.79 0.30 9.80
C LEU A 165 -10.33 0.66 9.51
N LEU A 166 -9.43 0.31 10.41
CA LEU A 166 -8.01 0.60 10.33
C LEU A 166 -7.22 -0.71 10.41
N SER A 167 -6.37 -0.97 9.41
CA SER A 167 -5.52 -2.15 9.36
C SER A 167 -4.10 -1.78 8.90
N MET A 168 -3.10 -2.26 9.62
CA MET A 168 -1.71 -2.28 9.22
C MET A 168 -1.28 -3.61 8.59
N CYS A 169 -2.13 -4.64 8.56
CA CYS A 169 -1.82 -5.95 7.99
C CYS A 169 -2.35 -6.18 6.58
N LYS A 170 -3.46 -5.54 6.22
CA LYS A 170 -4.20 -5.79 4.98
C LYS A 170 -4.31 -4.53 4.15
N THR A 171 -4.18 -4.68 2.84
CA THR A 171 -4.54 -3.68 1.84
C THR A 171 -6.05 -3.48 1.85
N ARG A 172 -6.51 -2.43 1.19
CA ARG A 172 -7.94 -2.14 1.06
C ARG A 172 -8.69 -3.30 0.43
N SER A 173 -8.12 -3.91 -0.60
CA SER A 173 -8.72 -5.02 -1.34
C SER A 173 -8.79 -6.27 -0.47
N GLU A 174 -7.70 -6.62 0.21
CA GLU A 174 -7.65 -7.78 1.11
C GLU A 174 -8.61 -7.64 2.29
N LEU A 175 -8.72 -6.44 2.87
CA LEU A 175 -9.62 -6.20 3.99
C LEU A 175 -11.08 -6.34 3.57
N ARG A 176 -11.46 -5.82 2.38
CA ARG A 176 -12.82 -6.00 1.85
C ARG A 176 -13.12 -7.46 1.56
N GLU A 177 -12.16 -8.18 0.99
CA GLU A 177 -12.30 -9.60 0.70
C GLU A 177 -12.43 -10.43 1.99
N TYR A 178 -11.66 -10.09 3.01
CA TYR A 178 -11.76 -10.69 4.35
C TYR A 178 -13.17 -10.53 4.93
N PHE A 179 -13.71 -9.31 5.01
CA PHE A 179 -15.06 -9.10 5.53
C PHE A 179 -16.15 -9.76 4.67
N ARG A 180 -15.96 -9.83 3.34
CA ARG A 180 -16.87 -10.54 2.43
C ARG A 180 -16.92 -12.04 2.73
N LYS A 181 -15.76 -12.68 2.95
CA LYS A 181 -15.67 -14.11 3.30
C LYS A 181 -16.33 -14.40 4.64
N GLU A 182 -16.15 -13.51 5.61
CA GLU A 182 -16.74 -13.60 6.96
C GLU A 182 -18.21 -13.17 7.03
N LYS A 183 -18.82 -12.80 5.88
CA LYS A 183 -20.22 -12.33 5.80
C LYS A 183 -20.53 -11.12 6.70
N ILE A 184 -19.52 -10.31 7.01
CA ILE A 184 -19.67 -9.09 7.79
C ILE A 184 -19.99 -7.94 6.83
N ASN A 185 -21.15 -7.30 7.03
CA ASN A 185 -21.50 -6.13 6.23
C ASN A 185 -20.71 -4.90 6.69
N ILE A 186 -19.84 -4.41 5.81
CA ILE A 186 -19.07 -3.18 6.02
C ILE A 186 -19.57 -2.00 5.19
N GLU A 187 -20.80 -2.10 4.65
CA GLU A 187 -21.39 -1.05 3.84
C GLU A 187 -21.44 0.28 4.62
N GLY A 188 -20.98 1.33 3.96
CA GLY A 188 -20.89 2.65 4.55
C GLY A 188 -19.71 2.87 5.49
N MET A 189 -19.02 1.82 5.96
CA MET A 189 -17.78 1.98 6.72
C MET A 189 -16.68 2.57 5.83
N ARG A 190 -15.76 3.33 6.43
CA ARG A 190 -14.56 3.81 5.75
C ARG A 190 -13.39 2.90 6.10
N ILE A 191 -12.40 2.82 5.21
CA ILE A 191 -11.26 1.91 5.37
C ILE A 191 -9.97 2.72 5.18
N LEU A 192 -9.10 2.62 6.17
CA LEU A 192 -7.71 3.04 6.14
C LEU A 192 -6.85 1.79 6.31
N THR A 193 -5.90 1.61 5.40
CA THR A 193 -5.00 0.46 5.37
C THR A 193 -3.56 0.90 5.39
N PHE A 194 -2.61 -0.03 5.51
CA PHE A 194 -1.18 0.30 5.56
C PHE A 194 -0.69 1.10 4.33
N GLU A 195 -1.39 1.01 3.21
CA GLU A 195 -1.17 1.84 2.01
C GLU A 195 -1.29 3.36 2.27
N SER A 196 -2.01 3.76 3.33
CA SER A 196 -2.15 5.15 3.74
C SER A 196 -1.14 5.61 4.81
N PHE A 197 -0.31 4.69 5.32
CA PHE A 197 0.73 5.01 6.30
C PHE A 197 1.98 5.51 5.57
N SER A 198 2.80 6.30 6.26
CA SER A 198 4.03 6.83 5.68
C SER A 198 5.17 6.82 6.69
N TYR A 199 6.41 6.78 6.22
CA TYR A 199 7.59 7.00 7.04
C TYR A 199 7.81 8.50 7.34
N PHE A 200 6.83 9.36 7.13
CA PHE A 200 6.95 10.80 7.37
C PHE A 200 5.97 11.27 8.44
N SER A 201 6.42 12.20 9.26
CA SER A 201 5.57 12.95 10.18
C SER A 201 4.62 13.89 9.44
N SER A 202 3.66 14.47 10.16
CA SER A 202 2.76 15.48 9.59
C SER A 202 3.42 16.79 9.19
N ASP A 203 4.68 17.01 9.59
CA ASP A 203 5.55 18.10 9.15
C ASP A 203 6.47 17.69 7.99
N LEU A 204 6.20 16.55 7.35
CA LEU A 204 6.95 16.01 6.21
C LEU A 204 8.42 15.67 6.52
N VAL A 205 8.73 15.37 7.78
CA VAL A 205 10.05 14.90 8.21
C VAL A 205 10.09 13.38 8.27
N LEU A 206 11.11 12.77 7.68
CA LEU A 206 11.34 11.32 7.67
C LEU A 206 11.52 10.78 9.10
N GLN A 207 10.91 9.63 9.36
CA GLN A 207 10.91 8.90 10.62
C GLN A 207 11.32 7.44 10.39
N ALA A 208 11.84 6.80 11.44
CA ALA A 208 12.25 5.40 11.39
C ALA A 208 11.08 4.40 11.34
N ARG A 209 9.85 4.87 11.57
CA ARG A 209 8.66 4.02 11.66
C ARG A 209 7.56 4.58 10.78
N GLU A 210 6.87 3.69 10.09
CA GLU A 210 5.65 4.06 9.38
C GLU A 210 4.57 4.51 10.38
N SER A 211 3.84 5.56 10.06
CA SER A 211 2.81 6.09 10.92
C SER A 211 1.72 6.79 10.12
N ILE A 212 0.59 7.03 10.80
CA ILE A 212 -0.49 7.87 10.28
C ILE A 212 -0.93 8.85 11.38
N ASP A 213 -1.03 10.13 11.04
CA ASP A 213 -1.58 11.15 11.92
C ASP A 213 -3.09 11.30 11.71
N LEU A 214 -3.87 10.72 12.63
CA LEU A 214 -5.32 10.75 12.55
C LEU A 214 -5.92 12.16 12.68
N ASN A 215 -5.24 13.09 13.35
CA ASN A 215 -5.72 14.48 13.43
C ASN A 215 -5.65 15.15 12.05
N LYS A 216 -4.64 14.81 11.24
CA LYS A 216 -4.48 15.35 9.89
C LYS A 216 -5.42 14.66 8.90
N VAL A 217 -5.57 13.34 9.02
CA VAL A 217 -6.41 12.55 8.09
C VAL A 217 -7.90 12.68 8.38
N LEU A 218 -8.30 12.82 9.65
CA LEU A 218 -9.72 12.94 10.04
C LEU A 218 -10.14 14.39 10.33
N GLY A 219 -9.19 15.32 10.40
CA GLY A 219 -9.42 16.71 10.81
C GLY A 219 -9.74 16.85 12.30
N ASN A 220 -10.46 17.92 12.66
CA ASN A 220 -10.81 18.27 14.05
C ASN A 220 -11.94 17.41 14.66
N LYS A 221 -11.97 16.10 14.37
CA LYS A 221 -13.01 15.18 14.84
C LYS A 221 -12.67 14.57 16.19
N LYS A 222 -13.71 14.21 16.94
CA LYS A 222 -13.55 13.36 18.13
C LYS A 222 -13.33 11.92 17.68
N VAL A 223 -12.16 11.38 17.96
CA VAL A 223 -11.78 10.02 17.57
C VAL A 223 -11.88 9.08 18.77
N ASN A 224 -12.82 8.13 18.73
CA ASN A 224 -12.81 6.98 19.62
C ASN A 224 -12.02 5.86 18.93
N PHE A 225 -10.98 5.34 19.58
CA PHE A 225 -10.12 4.29 19.05
C PHE A 225 -10.42 2.96 19.74
N TYR A 226 -10.98 2.01 19.00
CA TYR A 226 -11.37 0.69 19.48
C TYR A 226 -10.30 -0.35 19.18
N THR A 227 -9.88 -1.07 20.22
CA THR A 227 -8.87 -2.15 20.17
C THR A 227 -9.11 -3.12 21.33
N SER A 228 -8.63 -4.35 21.24
CA SER A 228 -8.61 -5.29 22.38
C SER A 228 -7.39 -5.08 23.31
N ARG A 229 -6.41 -4.28 22.90
CA ARG A 229 -5.22 -3.90 23.68
C ARG A 229 -5.48 -2.77 24.66
N SER A 230 -4.63 -2.70 25.69
CA SER A 230 -4.64 -1.63 26.69
C SER A 230 -3.99 -0.31 26.23
N LYS A 231 -3.44 -0.26 25.01
CA LYS A 231 -2.78 0.93 24.47
C LYS A 231 -3.02 1.09 22.97
N VAL A 232 -3.01 2.35 22.53
CA VAL A 232 -2.98 2.71 21.10
C VAL A 232 -1.60 2.35 20.55
N PRO A 233 -1.50 1.72 19.36
CA PRO A 233 -0.22 1.45 18.71
C PRO A 233 0.56 2.73 18.41
N GLU A 234 1.88 2.71 18.58
CA GLU A 234 2.74 3.90 18.42
C GLU A 234 2.77 4.45 16.99
N ASN A 235 2.40 3.63 16.00
CA ASN A 235 2.25 4.04 14.60
C ASN A 235 1.01 4.93 14.38
N ILE A 236 0.10 5.00 15.36
CA ILE A 236 -1.08 5.85 15.32
C ILE A 236 -0.80 7.13 16.11
N GLN A 237 -0.67 8.21 15.37
CA GLN A 237 -0.46 9.55 15.92
C GLN A 237 -1.79 10.32 15.96
N GLY A 238 -1.84 11.32 16.84
CA GLY A 238 -3.00 12.18 17.02
C GLY A 238 -3.73 11.96 18.34
N LYS A 239 -4.76 12.78 18.59
CA LYS A 239 -5.52 12.77 19.85
C LYS A 239 -6.69 11.81 19.72
N VAL A 240 -6.69 10.73 20.51
CA VAL A 240 -7.75 9.72 20.49
C VAL A 240 -8.22 9.39 21.90
N THR A 241 -9.50 9.05 22.04
CA THR A 241 -10.06 8.42 23.23
C THR A 241 -10.00 6.91 23.06
N LEU A 242 -9.12 6.24 23.82
CA LEU A 242 -9.02 4.79 23.80
C LEU A 242 -10.30 4.13 24.34
N ARG A 243 -10.81 3.14 23.61
CA ARG A 243 -11.93 2.29 23.97
C ARG A 243 -11.49 0.84 23.86
N ILE A 244 -11.44 0.14 24.99
CA ILE A 244 -11.03 -1.26 25.01
C ILE A 244 -12.26 -2.14 24.80
N TYR A 245 -12.21 -3.04 23.82
CA TYR A 245 -13.25 -4.03 23.54
C TYR A 245 -12.65 -5.43 23.56
N LYS A 246 -13.07 -6.26 24.52
CA LYS A 246 -12.46 -7.57 24.79
C LYS A 246 -13.28 -8.72 24.27
#